data_AF-G7QE58-F1
#
_entry.id   AF-G7QE58-F1
#
_cell.length_a   1.000
_cell.length_b   1.000
_cell.length_c   1.000
_cell.angle_alpha   90.00
_cell.angle_beta   90.00
_cell.angle_gamma   90.00
#
_symmetry.space_group_name_H-M   'P 1'
#
loop_
_entity.id
_entity.type
_entity.pdbx_description
1 polymer ?
#
loop_
_entity_poly.entity_id
_entity_poly.type
_entity_poly.pdbx_seq_one_letter_code
_entity_poly.pdbx_strand_id
1 'polypeptide(L)'
;MADWFDESFFLISKADALNARQIGGKTDWNAETAKQAIVAAGQTPEENYIKYSAFEIDVDANRNFNTRKYYQDKATQLNTNHTGGRTDWTAAQVAEAFQGSNLDPVDHYLLYGKKEGLTPKASSNADAFSSAASDPIIGALTYGSTTLNDNPGPIIYYAFMQSPSDDVLSFDPVNFAAMDQAERNSVATALGDCAKITGLTFVQTTDASAANILFGTANLDPGVAGEAYYPSSYNGKVVSEVFIDNDQYHTYNPSTDSWYQVVIHEIGHAVGLKHPFEGSITLPSSLDTMENTIMSYTYTPGTTQEYIAKYNHYQEYDVLALQYIYGTDGVDGKQGLGSSFA
;
A
#
# COMPACT_ATOMS: atom_id res chain seq x y z
N MET A 1 -10.74 -9.65 -4.93
CA MET A 1 -9.33 -9.82 -5.30
C MET A 1 -8.84 -11.10 -4.68
N ALA A 2 -8.20 -11.96 -5.45
CA ALA A 2 -7.57 -13.16 -4.93
C ALA A 2 -6.35 -12.82 -4.07
N ASP A 3 -6.10 -13.59 -3.00
CA ASP A 3 -5.00 -13.37 -2.05
C ASP A 3 -3.60 -13.41 -2.69
N TRP A 4 -3.48 -13.89 -3.93
CA TRP A 4 -2.21 -13.96 -4.66
C TRP A 4 -1.95 -12.76 -5.57
N PHE A 5 -2.98 -11.98 -5.89
CA PHE A 5 -2.88 -10.86 -6.83
C PHE A 5 -2.59 -9.57 -6.07
N ASP A 6 -1.43 -8.99 -6.32
CA ASP A 6 -1.03 -7.69 -5.81
C ASP A 6 -1.26 -6.67 -6.92
N GLU A 7 -2.40 -5.97 -6.86
CA GLU A 7 -2.79 -5.00 -7.89
C GLU A 7 -1.75 -3.90 -8.07
N SER A 8 -1.17 -3.41 -6.98
CA SER A 8 -0.15 -2.36 -7.00
C SER A 8 1.11 -2.83 -7.70
N PHE A 9 1.60 -4.02 -7.31
CA PHE A 9 2.77 -4.61 -7.97
C PHE A 9 2.51 -4.88 -9.44
N PHE A 10 1.34 -5.43 -9.77
CA PHE A 10 0.95 -5.66 -11.14
C PHE A 10 0.95 -4.38 -11.97
N LEU A 11 0.31 -3.30 -11.48
CA LEU A 11 0.19 -2.04 -12.23
C LEU A 11 1.54 -1.38 -12.48
N ILE A 12 2.46 -1.42 -11.50
CA ILE A 12 3.83 -0.95 -11.67
C ILE A 12 4.59 -1.83 -12.68
N SER A 13 4.55 -3.16 -12.50
CA SER A 13 5.21 -4.10 -13.42
C SER A 13 4.66 -3.97 -14.84
N LYS A 14 3.37 -3.67 -14.99
CA LYS A 14 2.71 -3.42 -16.26
C LYS A 14 3.22 -2.11 -16.88
N ALA A 15 3.25 -1.02 -16.12
CA ALA A 15 3.76 0.26 -16.59
C ALA A 15 5.21 0.15 -17.08
N ASP A 16 6.08 -0.52 -16.33
CA ASP A 16 7.48 -0.77 -16.72
C ASP A 16 7.57 -1.54 -18.04
N ALA A 17 6.76 -2.59 -18.20
CA ALA A 17 6.72 -3.37 -19.43
C ALA A 17 6.18 -2.57 -20.63
N LEU A 18 5.20 -1.69 -20.41
CA LEU A 18 4.68 -0.77 -21.44
C LEU A 18 5.75 0.25 -21.87
N ASN A 19 6.50 0.81 -20.91
CA ASN A 19 7.60 1.74 -21.15
C ASN A 19 8.75 1.10 -21.91
N ALA A 20 9.19 -0.08 -21.49
CA ALA A 20 10.27 -0.82 -22.14
C ALA A 20 9.97 -1.14 -23.61
N ARG A 21 8.68 -1.30 -23.96
CA ARG A 21 8.20 -1.57 -25.33
C ARG A 21 7.77 -0.32 -26.09
N GLN A 22 7.77 0.83 -25.45
CA GLN A 22 7.28 2.09 -26.00
C GLN A 22 5.85 1.98 -26.55
N ILE A 23 4.96 1.28 -25.82
CA ILE A 23 3.57 1.07 -26.26
C ILE A 23 2.88 2.42 -26.44
N GLY A 24 2.29 2.62 -27.61
CA GLY A 24 1.65 3.90 -27.97
C GLY A 24 2.63 5.04 -28.21
N GLY A 25 3.92 4.77 -28.38
CA GLY A 25 4.97 5.78 -28.53
C GLY A 25 5.33 6.51 -27.23
N LYS A 26 4.89 5.98 -26.08
CA LYS A 26 5.07 6.56 -24.75
C LYS A 26 6.17 5.84 -23.98
N THR A 27 6.84 6.57 -23.08
CA THR A 27 7.86 6.03 -22.14
C THR A 27 7.63 6.54 -20.72
N ASP A 28 6.44 7.06 -20.46
CA ASP A 28 5.99 7.72 -19.23
C ASP A 28 4.74 7.04 -18.64
N TRP A 29 4.49 5.78 -18.98
CA TRP A 29 3.48 4.97 -18.30
C TRP A 29 3.83 4.89 -16.81
N ASN A 30 2.79 4.97 -15.99
CA ASN A 30 2.81 4.84 -14.54
C ASN A 30 1.65 3.94 -14.10
N ALA A 31 1.57 3.61 -12.81
CA ALA A 31 0.54 2.69 -12.31
C ALA A 31 -0.89 3.13 -12.69
N GLU A 32 -1.18 4.42 -12.59
CA GLU A 32 -2.50 4.99 -12.88
C GLU A 32 -2.85 4.98 -14.35
N THR A 33 -1.95 5.43 -15.22
CA THR A 33 -2.21 5.44 -16.66
C THR A 33 -2.36 4.01 -17.19
N ALA A 34 -1.60 3.05 -16.63
CA ALA A 34 -1.79 1.64 -16.90
C ALA A 34 -3.19 1.17 -16.45
N LYS A 35 -3.61 1.52 -15.22
CA LYS A 35 -4.94 1.19 -14.72
C LYS A 35 -6.06 1.80 -15.55
N GLN A 36 -6.00 3.10 -15.84
CA GLN A 36 -6.97 3.81 -16.67
C GLN A 36 -7.13 3.15 -18.04
N ALA A 37 -6.02 2.72 -18.66
CA ALA A 37 -6.08 2.01 -19.94
C ALA A 37 -6.80 0.66 -19.81
N ILE A 38 -6.56 -0.08 -18.72
CA ILE A 38 -7.23 -1.35 -18.41
C ILE A 38 -8.74 -1.14 -18.17
N VAL A 39 -9.09 -0.16 -17.33
CA VAL A 39 -10.48 0.16 -17.00
C VAL A 39 -11.23 0.70 -18.22
N ALA A 40 -10.59 1.52 -19.05
CA ALA A 40 -11.16 1.98 -20.32
C ALA A 40 -11.44 0.84 -21.31
N ALA A 41 -10.72 -0.28 -21.19
CA ALA A 41 -10.99 -1.51 -21.92
C ALA A 41 -12.11 -2.37 -21.28
N GLY A 42 -12.73 -1.90 -20.18
CA GLY A 42 -13.84 -2.56 -19.50
C GLY A 42 -13.43 -3.74 -18.63
N GLN A 43 -12.22 -3.72 -18.08
CA GLN A 43 -11.69 -4.80 -17.23
C GLN A 43 -11.22 -4.25 -15.88
N THR A 44 -11.23 -5.09 -14.85
CA THR A 44 -10.43 -4.85 -13.65
C THR A 44 -8.95 -5.19 -13.90
N PRO A 45 -8.01 -4.67 -13.09
CA PRO A 45 -6.60 -5.07 -13.16
C PRO A 45 -6.39 -6.57 -13.03
N GLU A 46 -7.08 -7.23 -12.10
CA GLU A 46 -7.03 -8.68 -11.91
C GLU A 46 -7.55 -9.44 -13.15
N GLU A 47 -8.70 -9.04 -13.71
CA GLU A 47 -9.24 -9.64 -14.93
C GLU A 47 -8.31 -9.45 -16.14
N ASN A 48 -7.70 -8.27 -16.24
CA ASN A 48 -6.72 -7.99 -17.28
C ASN A 48 -5.47 -8.85 -17.12
N TYR A 49 -5.00 -9.05 -15.89
CA TYR A 49 -3.86 -9.93 -15.62
C TYR A 49 -4.16 -11.36 -16.04
N ILE A 50 -5.20 -11.97 -15.48
CA ILE A 50 -5.57 -13.37 -15.73
C ILE A 50 -5.74 -13.63 -17.23
N LYS A 51 -6.37 -12.71 -17.96
CA LYS A 51 -6.71 -12.92 -19.37
C LYS A 51 -5.58 -12.55 -20.34
N TYR A 52 -4.80 -11.53 -20.02
CA TYR A 52 -3.85 -10.94 -20.97
C TYR A 52 -2.45 -10.80 -20.37
N SER A 53 -2.30 -10.06 -19.28
CA SER A 53 -0.97 -9.66 -18.83
C SER A 53 -0.13 -10.81 -18.25
N ALA A 54 -0.77 -11.89 -17.78
CA ALA A 54 -0.10 -13.13 -17.39
C ALA A 54 0.66 -13.81 -18.55
N PHE A 55 0.39 -13.42 -19.80
CA PHE A 55 1.03 -13.97 -21.01
C PHE A 55 1.95 -12.95 -21.68
N GLU A 56 2.10 -11.77 -21.08
CA GLU A 56 3.05 -10.77 -21.53
C GLU A 56 4.44 -11.04 -20.95
N ILE A 57 5.47 -10.63 -21.69
CA ILE A 57 6.85 -10.72 -21.21
C ILE A 57 7.02 -9.78 -20.00
N ASP A 58 7.78 -10.18 -18.98
CA ASP A 58 8.19 -9.32 -17.86
C ASP A 58 7.03 -8.52 -17.19
N VAL A 59 5.82 -9.09 -17.14
CA VAL A 59 4.69 -8.59 -16.36
C VAL A 59 4.32 -9.65 -15.32
N ASP A 60 4.40 -9.27 -14.05
CA ASP A 60 4.22 -10.18 -12.92
C ASP A 60 3.06 -9.69 -12.03
N ALA A 61 2.26 -10.62 -11.49
CA ALA A 61 1.13 -10.29 -10.61
C ALA A 61 1.53 -9.97 -9.18
N ASN A 62 2.72 -10.40 -8.76
CA ASN A 62 3.28 -10.14 -7.43
C ASN A 62 4.80 -10.40 -7.49
N ARG A 63 5.53 -9.91 -6.49
CA ARG A 63 6.99 -10.06 -6.50
C ARG A 63 7.50 -11.49 -6.33
N ASN A 64 6.68 -12.40 -5.83
CA ASN A 64 7.09 -13.76 -5.51
C ASN A 64 6.92 -14.71 -6.71
N PHE A 65 6.42 -14.19 -7.83
CA PHE A 65 6.10 -14.97 -9.00
C PHE A 65 6.61 -14.32 -10.29
N ASN A 66 7.76 -14.79 -10.77
CA ASN A 66 8.30 -14.47 -12.08
C ASN A 66 7.59 -15.31 -13.15
N THR A 67 6.63 -14.70 -13.82
CA THR A 67 5.75 -15.29 -14.82
C THR A 67 6.55 -15.93 -15.94
N ARG A 68 7.50 -15.19 -16.51
CA ARG A 68 8.34 -15.66 -17.61
C ARG A 68 9.18 -16.87 -17.21
N LYS A 69 9.75 -16.82 -16.01
CA LYS A 69 10.61 -17.89 -15.51
C LYS A 69 9.80 -19.14 -15.17
N TYR A 70 8.58 -18.98 -14.70
CA TYR A 70 7.66 -20.08 -14.47
C TYR A 70 7.38 -20.86 -15.76
N TYR A 71 7.08 -20.16 -16.86
CA TYR A 71 6.89 -20.82 -18.17
C TYR A 71 8.14 -21.54 -18.67
N GLN A 72 9.33 -20.99 -18.45
CA GLN A 72 10.60 -21.65 -18.81
C GLN A 72 10.85 -22.92 -18.00
N ASP A 73 10.59 -22.87 -16.69
CA ASP A 73 10.79 -24.01 -15.80
C ASP A 73 9.75 -25.10 -16.10
N LYS A 74 8.50 -24.72 -16.42
CA LYS A 74 7.47 -25.67 -16.90
C LYS A 74 7.86 -26.31 -18.24
N ALA A 75 8.36 -25.54 -19.20
CA ALA A 75 8.83 -26.07 -20.47
C ALA A 75 9.98 -27.08 -20.27
N THR A 76 10.92 -26.75 -19.38
CA THR A 76 12.03 -27.65 -19.00
C THR A 76 11.48 -28.96 -18.42
N GLN A 77 10.53 -28.88 -17.50
CA GLN A 77 9.88 -30.06 -16.92
C GLN A 77 9.17 -30.91 -17.98
N LEU A 78 8.39 -30.31 -18.89
CA LEU A 78 7.71 -31.04 -19.96
C LEU A 78 8.71 -31.77 -20.87
N ASN A 79 9.85 -31.15 -21.15
CA ASN A 79 10.93 -31.73 -21.94
C ASN A 79 11.60 -32.90 -21.22
N THR A 80 11.91 -32.75 -19.93
CA THR A 80 12.46 -33.85 -19.10
C THR A 80 11.51 -35.04 -19.04
N ASN A 81 10.20 -34.79 -19.02
CA ASN A 81 9.19 -35.84 -18.94
C ASN A 81 8.79 -36.41 -20.32
N HIS A 82 9.37 -35.91 -21.42
CA HIS A 82 8.98 -36.26 -22.78
C HIS A 82 7.46 -36.12 -23.01
N THR A 83 6.84 -35.09 -22.40
CA THR A 83 5.38 -34.93 -22.42
C THR A 83 4.88 -34.70 -23.84
N GLY A 84 3.88 -35.47 -24.26
CA GLY A 84 3.40 -35.46 -25.64
C GLY A 84 4.38 -36.10 -26.64
N GLY A 85 5.39 -36.84 -26.18
CA GLY A 85 6.37 -37.52 -27.03
C GLY A 85 7.45 -36.61 -27.61
N ARG A 86 7.62 -35.40 -27.07
CA ARG A 86 8.58 -34.39 -27.54
C ARG A 86 9.44 -33.83 -26.41
N THR A 87 10.56 -33.20 -26.76
CA THR A 87 11.57 -32.68 -25.80
C THR A 87 12.04 -31.25 -26.12
N ASP A 88 11.27 -30.53 -26.93
CA ASP A 88 11.57 -29.20 -27.46
C ASP A 88 10.48 -28.15 -27.15
N TRP A 89 9.68 -28.37 -26.10
CA TRP A 89 8.76 -27.38 -25.55
C TRP A 89 9.50 -26.07 -25.25
N THR A 90 8.92 -24.96 -25.68
CA THR A 90 9.39 -23.61 -25.38
C THR A 90 8.47 -22.93 -24.37
N ALA A 91 8.97 -21.93 -23.64
CA ALA A 91 8.16 -21.15 -22.71
C ALA A 91 6.94 -20.50 -23.39
N ALA A 92 7.09 -20.02 -24.63
CA ALA A 92 6.00 -19.44 -25.41
C ALA A 92 4.88 -20.46 -25.69
N GLN A 93 5.24 -21.69 -26.08
CA GLN A 93 4.24 -22.75 -26.31
C GLN A 93 3.53 -23.16 -25.01
N VAL A 94 4.21 -23.12 -23.87
CA VAL A 94 3.57 -23.36 -22.57
C VAL A 94 2.58 -22.24 -22.25
N ALA A 95 2.99 -20.98 -22.44
CA ALA A 95 2.12 -19.82 -22.23
C ALA A 95 0.87 -19.87 -23.14
N GLU A 96 1.03 -20.22 -24.43
CA GLU A 96 -0.07 -20.40 -25.37
C GLU A 96 -1.03 -21.53 -24.94
N ALA A 97 -0.49 -22.65 -24.45
CA ALA A 97 -1.32 -23.77 -23.96
C ALA A 97 -2.13 -23.39 -22.72
N PHE A 98 -1.52 -22.61 -21.82
CA PHE A 98 -2.16 -22.07 -20.62
C PHE A 98 -3.26 -21.07 -20.98
N GLN A 99 -2.95 -20.12 -21.87
CA GLN A 99 -3.90 -19.14 -22.38
C GLN A 99 -5.09 -19.81 -23.09
N GLY A 100 -4.82 -20.81 -23.94
CA GLY A 100 -5.86 -21.60 -24.62
C GLY A 100 -6.75 -22.41 -23.68
N SER A 101 -6.29 -22.64 -22.44
CA SER A 101 -7.04 -23.32 -21.37
C SER A 101 -7.65 -22.33 -20.36
N ASN A 102 -7.52 -21.02 -20.59
CA ASN A 102 -7.91 -19.96 -19.65
C ASN A 102 -7.35 -20.18 -18.23
N LEU A 103 -6.08 -20.55 -18.17
CA LEU A 103 -5.36 -20.82 -16.92
C LEU A 103 -4.13 -19.92 -16.86
N ASP A 104 -4.11 -18.97 -15.94
CA ASP A 104 -2.93 -18.16 -15.70
C ASP A 104 -1.85 -18.98 -14.94
N PRO A 105 -0.58 -18.54 -14.93
CA PRO A 105 0.51 -19.34 -14.38
C PRO A 105 0.48 -19.43 -12.85
N VAL A 106 -0.09 -18.45 -12.15
CA VAL A 106 -0.25 -18.48 -10.69
C VAL A 106 -1.30 -19.52 -10.33
N ASP A 107 -2.46 -19.48 -10.98
CA ASP A 107 -3.51 -20.48 -10.81
C ASP A 107 -3.01 -21.89 -11.16
N HIS A 108 -2.26 -22.05 -12.26
CA HIS A 108 -1.64 -23.34 -12.58
C HIS A 108 -0.71 -23.82 -11.46
N TYR A 109 0.10 -22.93 -10.88
CA TYR A 109 0.98 -23.30 -9.78
C TYR A 109 0.19 -23.79 -8.55
N LEU A 110 -0.85 -23.05 -8.17
CA LEU A 110 -1.70 -23.36 -7.03
C LEU A 110 -2.43 -24.70 -7.21
N LEU A 111 -2.94 -24.97 -8.41
CA LEU A 111 -3.68 -26.20 -8.73
C LEU A 111 -2.77 -27.42 -8.94
N TYR A 112 -1.68 -27.24 -9.70
CA TYR A 112 -0.87 -28.34 -10.24
C TYR A 112 0.61 -28.17 -9.95
N GLY A 113 1.19 -27.02 -10.26
CA GLY A 113 2.65 -26.84 -10.29
C GLY A 113 3.36 -27.20 -8.99
N LYS A 114 2.75 -26.93 -7.83
CA LYS A 114 3.30 -27.35 -6.52
C LYS A 114 3.43 -28.87 -6.40
N LYS A 115 2.43 -29.63 -6.85
CA LYS A 115 2.45 -31.10 -6.84
C LYS A 115 3.41 -31.67 -7.87
N GLU A 116 3.63 -30.94 -8.96
CA GLU A 116 4.60 -31.28 -10.00
C GLU A 116 6.05 -30.95 -9.60
N GLY A 117 6.28 -30.34 -8.44
CA GLY A 117 7.61 -29.97 -7.95
C GLY A 117 8.18 -28.70 -8.57
N LEU A 118 7.36 -27.87 -9.20
CA LEU A 118 7.78 -26.54 -9.63
C LEU A 118 7.85 -25.60 -8.43
N THR A 119 8.84 -24.72 -8.43
CA THR A 119 9.01 -23.69 -7.40
C THR A 119 9.05 -22.32 -8.08
N PRO A 120 8.06 -21.44 -7.83
CA PRO A 120 8.08 -20.08 -8.32
C PRO A 120 9.34 -19.35 -7.86
N LYS A 121 9.81 -18.43 -8.69
CA LYS A 121 10.97 -17.60 -8.40
C LYS A 121 10.49 -16.17 -8.24
N ALA A 122 11.20 -15.38 -7.44
CA ALA A 122 10.90 -13.96 -7.32
C ALA A 122 10.99 -13.26 -8.68
N SER A 123 10.11 -12.27 -8.87
CA SER A 123 10.07 -11.39 -10.04
C SER A 123 11.45 -10.79 -10.31
N SER A 124 11.81 -10.67 -11.59
CA SER A 124 12.99 -9.87 -11.98
C SER A 124 12.76 -8.37 -11.81
N ASN A 125 11.50 -7.96 -11.67
CA ASN A 125 11.06 -6.61 -11.35
C ASN A 125 10.81 -6.48 -9.83
N ALA A 126 11.46 -7.27 -8.99
CA ALA A 126 11.37 -7.10 -7.53
C ALA A 126 11.80 -5.68 -7.09
N ASP A 127 12.64 -5.02 -7.90
CA ASP A 127 13.09 -3.65 -7.73
C ASP A 127 12.18 -2.61 -8.41
N ALA A 128 11.05 -2.98 -9.02
CA ALA A 128 10.08 -2.00 -9.57
C ALA A 128 9.49 -1.10 -8.46
N PHE A 129 9.54 -1.56 -7.22
CA PHE A 129 9.29 -0.74 -6.02
C PHE A 129 10.47 0.18 -5.63
N SER A 130 11.64 0.06 -6.25
CA SER A 130 12.70 1.04 -6.04
C SER A 130 12.55 2.26 -6.98
N SER A 131 11.97 2.07 -8.17
CA SER A 131 11.70 3.14 -9.14
C SER A 131 10.40 3.90 -8.86
N ALA A 132 9.45 3.31 -8.13
CA ALA A 132 8.14 3.93 -7.90
C ALA A 132 8.16 5.18 -6.98
N ALA A 133 9.27 5.51 -6.30
CA ALA A 133 9.42 6.82 -5.65
C ALA A 133 9.40 7.98 -6.67
N SER A 134 9.67 7.70 -7.95
CA SER A 134 9.53 8.65 -9.07
C SER A 134 8.19 8.57 -9.80
N ASP A 135 7.32 7.61 -9.44
CA ASP A 135 5.96 7.55 -9.94
C ASP A 135 5.16 8.74 -9.38
N PRO A 136 4.40 9.47 -10.22
CA PRO A 136 3.73 10.69 -9.79
C PRO A 136 2.62 10.46 -8.76
N ILE A 137 2.10 9.24 -8.60
CA ILE A 137 1.11 8.92 -7.56
C ILE A 137 1.80 8.49 -6.29
N ILE A 138 2.60 7.44 -6.39
CA ILE A 138 3.28 6.86 -5.22
C ILE A 138 4.20 7.92 -4.61
N GLY A 139 5.05 8.55 -5.42
CA GLY A 139 5.92 9.64 -4.98
C GLY A 139 5.18 10.86 -4.43
N ALA A 140 3.94 11.12 -4.90
CA ALA A 140 3.12 12.21 -4.36
C ALA A 140 2.53 11.90 -2.98
N LEU A 141 2.49 10.63 -2.57
CA LEU A 141 1.98 10.23 -1.26
C LEU A 141 3.04 9.69 -0.32
N THR A 142 4.23 9.32 -0.79
CA THR A 142 5.27 8.76 0.09
C THR A 142 6.16 9.83 0.71
N TYR A 143 6.25 9.84 2.04
CA TYR A 143 7.19 10.67 2.77
C TYR A 143 8.56 9.97 2.91
N GLY A 144 9.44 10.10 1.90
CA GLY A 144 10.86 9.71 2.00
C GLY A 144 11.17 8.32 2.57
N SER A 145 12.34 8.16 3.21
CA SER A 145 12.75 6.91 3.87
C SER A 145 12.07 6.80 5.23
N THR A 146 11.04 5.98 5.34
CA THR A 146 10.26 5.75 6.57
C THR A 146 10.87 4.60 7.37
N THR A 147 11.83 4.87 8.25
CA THR A 147 12.14 3.92 9.32
C THR A 147 11.03 4.05 10.36
N LEU A 148 10.18 3.01 10.47
CA LEU A 148 9.02 2.98 11.38
C LEU A 148 9.31 2.33 12.74
N ASN A 149 10.37 1.53 12.82
CA ASN A 149 10.69 0.74 13.99
C ASN A 149 12.21 0.75 14.20
N ASP A 150 12.61 0.82 15.47
CA ASP A 150 14.02 0.71 15.89
C ASP A 150 14.56 -0.70 15.71
N ASN A 151 13.66 -1.69 15.70
CA ASN A 151 13.99 -3.08 15.46
C ASN A 151 13.41 -3.56 14.13
N PRO A 152 14.12 -4.42 13.39
CA PRO A 152 13.52 -5.12 12.25
C PRO A 152 12.35 -5.99 12.73
N GLY A 153 11.23 -5.92 12.03
CA GLY A 153 10.02 -6.69 12.34
C GLY A 153 8.72 -5.92 12.09
N PRO A 154 7.62 -6.60 11.70
CA PRO A 154 6.37 -5.94 11.34
C PRO A 154 5.58 -5.40 12.55
N ILE A 155 6.08 -5.60 13.78
CA ILE A 155 5.38 -5.21 15.00
C ILE A 155 5.62 -3.73 15.29
N ILE A 156 4.55 -2.95 15.30
CA ILE A 156 4.55 -1.54 15.68
C ILE A 156 3.78 -1.42 16.99
N TYR A 157 4.45 -0.94 18.04
CA TYR A 157 3.79 -0.70 19.32
C TYR A 157 3.06 0.64 19.28
N TYR A 158 1.87 0.70 19.83
CA TYR A 158 1.15 1.96 20.01
C TYR A 158 0.63 2.11 21.43
N ALA A 159 0.48 3.34 21.90
CA ALA A 159 -0.11 3.64 23.20
C ALA A 159 -0.99 4.89 23.16
N PHE A 160 -1.90 5.00 24.12
CA PHE A 160 -2.70 6.19 24.35
C PHE A 160 -2.11 6.96 25.51
N MET A 161 -1.70 8.21 25.25
CA MET A 161 -1.15 9.10 26.26
C MET A 161 -2.17 9.29 27.40
N GLN A 162 -1.68 9.29 28.65
CA GLN A 162 -2.49 9.55 29.83
C GLN A 162 -2.27 10.96 30.37
N SER A 163 -1.16 11.59 29.99
CA SER A 163 -0.76 12.91 30.43
C SER A 163 0.03 13.62 29.32
N PRO A 164 0.11 14.96 29.32
CA PRO A 164 0.93 15.70 28.36
C PRO A 164 2.43 15.39 28.51
N SER A 165 2.89 14.86 29.65
CA SER A 165 4.28 14.43 29.83
C SER A 165 4.64 13.12 29.14
N ASP A 166 3.66 12.42 28.56
CA ASP A 166 3.92 11.25 27.72
C ASP A 166 4.37 11.64 26.29
N ASP A 167 4.33 12.93 25.95
CA ASP A 167 4.87 13.52 24.73
C ASP A 167 6.41 13.39 24.68
N VAL A 168 6.88 12.82 23.58
CA VAL A 168 8.27 12.50 23.26
C VAL A 168 8.84 13.52 22.27
N LEU A 169 8.05 14.02 21.31
CA LEU A 169 8.52 14.94 20.27
C LEU A 169 8.59 16.41 20.72
N SER A 170 8.28 16.68 21.99
CA SER A 170 8.31 18.01 22.61
C SER A 170 7.27 18.97 22.04
N PHE A 171 6.14 18.43 21.57
CA PHE A 171 4.95 19.24 21.35
C PHE A 171 4.41 19.68 22.74
N ASP A 172 3.76 20.84 22.80
CA ASP A 172 3.16 21.36 24.04
C ASP A 172 1.65 21.35 23.86
N PRO A 173 0.97 20.20 24.06
CA PRO A 173 -0.43 20.06 23.75
C PRO A 173 -1.28 20.95 24.65
N VAL A 174 -1.88 21.98 24.07
CA VAL A 174 -2.80 22.88 24.75
C VAL A 174 -4.07 22.10 25.09
N ASN A 175 -4.54 22.20 26.34
CA ASN A 175 -5.75 21.49 26.81
C ASN A 175 -5.72 19.98 26.51
N PHE A 176 -4.56 19.34 26.73
CA PHE A 176 -4.44 17.90 26.56
C PHE A 176 -5.55 17.12 27.28
N ALA A 177 -6.14 16.15 26.59
CA ALA A 177 -6.98 15.14 27.21
C ALA A 177 -6.60 13.74 26.72
N ALA A 178 -6.67 12.77 27.63
CA ALA A 178 -6.53 11.37 27.28
C ALA A 178 -7.74 10.93 26.46
N MET A 179 -7.51 10.17 25.39
CA MET A 179 -8.58 9.65 24.54
C MET A 179 -9.55 8.78 25.36
N ASP A 180 -10.85 8.92 25.12
CA ASP A 180 -11.88 8.11 25.76
C ASP A 180 -12.01 6.70 25.14
N GLN A 181 -12.92 5.87 25.64
CA GLN A 181 -13.05 4.50 25.13
C GLN A 181 -13.56 4.43 23.67
N ALA A 182 -14.42 5.36 23.25
CA ALA A 182 -14.95 5.37 21.89
C ALA A 182 -13.86 5.80 20.89
N GLU A 183 -13.07 6.81 21.23
CA GLU A 183 -11.91 7.25 20.45
C GLU A 183 -10.86 6.15 20.33
N ARG A 184 -10.52 5.49 21.45
CA ARG A 184 -9.57 4.35 21.45
C ARG A 184 -10.04 3.19 20.58
N ASN A 185 -11.32 2.84 20.62
CA ASN A 185 -11.89 1.80 19.78
C ASN A 185 -11.81 2.17 18.29
N SER A 186 -12.01 3.44 18.00
CA SER A 186 -11.96 3.98 16.65
C SER A 186 -10.54 3.94 16.08
N VAL A 187 -9.54 4.39 16.85
CA VAL A 187 -8.10 4.24 16.51
C VAL A 187 -7.74 2.76 16.28
N ALA A 188 -8.16 1.86 17.18
CA ALA A 188 -7.88 0.43 17.02
C ALA A 188 -8.49 -0.16 15.74
N THR A 189 -9.66 0.32 15.32
CA THR A 189 -10.30 -0.09 14.05
C THR A 189 -9.49 0.42 12.85
N ALA A 190 -9.11 1.70 12.86
CA ALA A 190 -8.32 2.30 11.78
C ALA A 190 -6.93 1.65 11.64
N LEU A 191 -6.25 1.34 12.76
CA LEU A 191 -5.01 0.57 12.75
C LEU A 191 -5.21 -0.85 12.17
N GLY A 192 -6.34 -1.48 12.45
CA GLY A 192 -6.72 -2.77 11.87
C GLY A 192 -6.95 -2.69 10.35
N ASP A 193 -7.51 -1.59 9.85
CA ASP A 193 -7.65 -1.35 8.41
C ASP A 193 -6.30 -1.08 7.73
N CYS A 194 -5.44 -0.29 8.36
CA CYS A 194 -4.06 -0.07 7.91
C CYS A 194 -3.25 -1.39 7.85
N ALA A 195 -3.39 -2.25 8.87
CA ALA A 195 -2.71 -3.55 8.93
C ALA A 195 -3.07 -4.47 7.75
N LYS A 196 -4.32 -4.44 7.26
CA LYS A 196 -4.76 -5.27 6.11
C LYS A 196 -4.06 -4.89 4.81
N ILE A 197 -3.65 -3.63 4.68
CA ILE A 197 -3.00 -3.10 3.47
C ILE A 197 -1.48 -3.30 3.56
N THR A 198 -0.92 -3.01 4.72
CA THR A 198 0.54 -2.89 4.95
C THR A 198 1.20 -4.18 5.41
N GLY A 199 0.44 -5.13 5.96
CA GLY A 199 0.99 -6.31 6.65
C GLY A 199 1.61 -6.01 8.02
N LEU A 200 1.54 -4.77 8.51
CA LEU A 200 2.00 -4.40 9.84
C LEU A 200 1.13 -5.05 10.94
N THR A 201 1.75 -5.32 12.08
CA THR A 201 1.05 -5.80 13.28
C THR A 201 1.10 -4.73 14.35
N PHE A 202 -0.03 -4.07 14.60
CA PHE A 202 -0.13 -3.07 15.66
C PHE A 202 -0.44 -3.71 17.01
N VAL A 203 0.41 -3.45 18.01
CA VAL A 203 0.29 -4.00 19.36
C VAL A 203 0.15 -2.87 20.37
N GLN A 204 -0.98 -2.81 21.07
CA GLN A 204 -1.16 -1.83 22.12
C GLN A 204 -0.21 -2.14 23.30
N THR A 205 0.42 -1.10 23.85
CA THR A 205 1.17 -1.15 25.09
C THR A 205 0.67 -0.06 26.06
N THR A 206 0.90 -0.27 27.36
CA THR A 206 0.71 0.76 28.40
C THR A 206 1.99 1.53 28.70
N ASP A 207 3.12 1.10 28.13
CA ASP A 207 4.40 1.77 28.26
C ASP A 207 4.59 2.75 27.10
N ALA A 208 4.30 4.03 27.33
CA ALA A 208 4.48 5.10 26.34
C ALA A 208 5.93 5.18 25.83
N SER A 209 6.90 4.85 26.69
CA SER A 209 8.31 4.85 26.30
C SER A 209 8.67 3.73 25.32
N ALA A 210 7.86 2.68 25.22
CA ALA A 210 8.02 1.59 24.26
C ALA A 210 7.19 1.78 22.97
N ALA A 211 6.22 2.70 22.94
CA ALA A 211 5.33 2.89 21.80
C ALA A 211 6.02 3.60 20.62
N ASN A 212 5.86 3.09 19.40
CA ASN A 212 6.27 3.76 18.17
C ASN A 212 5.26 4.82 17.74
N ILE A 213 3.98 4.64 18.06
CA ILE A 213 2.93 5.64 17.78
C ILE A 213 2.20 5.97 19.08
N LEU A 214 2.15 7.24 19.43
CA LEU A 214 1.42 7.74 20.60
C LEU A 214 0.20 8.54 20.15
N PHE A 215 -0.94 8.28 20.79
CA PHE A 215 -2.21 8.93 20.48
C PHE A 215 -2.71 9.77 21.66
N GLY A 216 -3.16 10.99 21.40
CA GLY A 216 -3.76 11.88 22.38
C GLY A 216 -4.76 12.85 21.74
N THR A 217 -5.36 13.72 22.55
CA THR A 217 -6.16 14.84 22.04
C THR A 217 -5.65 16.16 22.61
N ALA A 218 -5.78 17.23 21.85
CA ALA A 218 -5.35 18.57 22.22
C ALA A 218 -6.26 19.63 21.57
N ASN A 219 -6.23 20.87 22.04
CA ASN A 219 -6.78 22.01 21.33
C ASN A 219 -5.80 22.40 20.22
N LEU A 220 -6.20 22.17 18.97
CA LEU A 220 -5.38 22.45 17.80
C LEU A 220 -5.71 23.82 17.19
N ASP A 221 -4.85 24.28 16.28
CA ASP A 221 -5.05 25.55 15.60
C ASP A 221 -6.40 25.61 14.85
N PRO A 222 -7.04 26.80 14.74
CA PRO A 222 -8.34 26.90 14.10
C PRO A 222 -8.38 26.31 12.68
N GLY A 223 -9.30 25.36 12.47
CA GLY A 223 -9.44 24.65 11.19
C GLY A 223 -8.63 23.35 11.07
N VAL A 224 -7.83 23.00 12.09
CA VAL A 224 -7.08 21.73 12.16
C VAL A 224 -7.90 20.73 12.96
N ALA A 225 -8.23 19.58 12.35
CA ALA A 225 -9.02 18.53 13.00
C ALA A 225 -8.14 17.43 13.62
N GLY A 226 -6.91 17.28 13.12
CA GLY A 226 -5.90 16.35 13.60
C GLY A 226 -4.52 16.82 13.17
N GLU A 227 -3.50 16.33 13.87
CA GLU A 227 -2.11 16.57 13.56
C GLU A 227 -1.30 15.32 13.88
N ALA A 228 -0.44 14.92 12.95
CA ALA A 228 0.44 13.78 13.11
C ALA A 228 1.86 14.09 12.66
N TYR A 229 2.81 13.57 13.44
CA TYR A 229 4.22 13.61 13.07
C TYR A 229 4.59 12.37 12.28
N TYR A 230 5.34 12.56 11.20
CA TYR A 230 5.96 11.44 10.49
C TYR A 230 6.87 10.63 11.42
N PRO A 231 7.06 9.33 11.16
CA PRO A 231 8.02 8.50 11.88
C PRO A 231 9.40 9.15 11.92
N SER A 232 9.85 9.53 13.12
CA SER A 232 11.07 10.29 13.32
C SER A 232 11.92 9.68 14.41
N SER A 233 13.24 9.66 14.20
CA SER A 233 14.18 9.19 15.24
C SER A 233 14.42 10.29 16.27
N TYR A 234 14.01 10.04 17.50
CA TYR A 234 14.21 10.89 18.66
C TYR A 234 14.92 10.12 19.77
N ASN A 235 16.07 10.62 20.21
CA ASN A 235 16.92 9.96 21.22
C ASN A 235 17.23 8.47 20.94
N GLY A 236 17.37 8.11 19.66
CA GLY A 236 17.64 6.74 19.24
C GLY A 236 16.42 5.82 19.24
N LYS A 237 15.22 6.38 19.31
CA LYS A 237 13.93 5.69 19.18
C LYS A 237 13.11 6.30 18.05
N VAL A 238 12.51 5.49 17.18
CA VAL A 238 11.53 5.93 16.20
C VAL A 238 10.18 6.11 16.89
N VAL A 239 9.64 7.32 16.78
CA VAL A 239 8.34 7.68 17.32
C VAL A 239 7.57 8.57 16.33
N SER A 240 6.25 8.43 16.36
CA SER A 240 5.26 9.30 15.76
C SER A 240 4.22 9.63 16.84
N GLU A 241 3.67 10.84 16.78
CA GLU A 241 2.63 11.31 17.68
C GLU A 241 1.46 11.80 16.86
N VAL A 242 0.26 11.45 17.33
CA VAL A 242 -1.00 11.78 16.70
C VAL A 242 -1.89 12.47 17.74
N PHE A 243 -2.31 13.69 17.43
CA PHE A 243 -3.25 14.47 18.20
C PHE A 243 -4.52 14.71 17.41
N ILE A 244 -5.67 14.45 18.02
CA ILE A 244 -6.98 14.81 17.46
C ILE A 244 -7.52 16.02 18.20
N ASP A 245 -8.16 16.94 17.47
CA ASP A 245 -8.69 18.16 18.09
C ASP A 245 -9.81 17.87 19.10
N ASN A 246 -9.72 18.52 20.26
CA ASN A 246 -10.70 18.42 21.34
C ASN A 246 -11.38 19.76 21.69
N ASP A 247 -11.27 20.79 20.83
CA ASP A 247 -11.93 22.08 21.04
C ASP A 247 -13.01 22.36 19.99
N GLN A 248 -12.64 22.45 18.71
CA GLN A 248 -13.57 22.71 17.61
C GLN A 248 -14.36 21.46 17.21
N TYR A 249 -13.73 20.28 17.27
CA TYR A 249 -14.28 19.03 16.76
C TYR A 249 -14.71 18.04 17.86
N HIS A 250 -14.70 18.46 19.13
CA HIS A 250 -15.00 17.61 20.30
C HIS A 250 -16.39 16.94 20.32
N THR A 251 -17.35 17.44 19.53
CA THR A 251 -18.72 16.87 19.48
C THR A 251 -18.87 15.78 18.42
N TYR A 252 -17.87 15.55 17.59
CA TYR A 252 -17.95 14.61 16.47
C TYR A 252 -17.92 13.19 17.03
N ASN A 253 -18.83 12.33 16.57
CA ASN A 253 -18.87 10.94 16.98
C ASN A 253 -17.64 10.20 16.41
N PRO A 254 -16.76 9.65 17.27
CA PRO A 254 -15.55 8.97 16.83
C PRO A 254 -15.82 7.76 15.94
N SER A 255 -17.03 7.19 15.96
CA SER A 255 -17.40 5.98 15.22
C SER A 255 -18.17 6.24 13.91
N THR A 256 -18.73 7.43 13.69
CA THR A 256 -19.66 7.66 12.56
C THR A 256 -19.48 8.97 11.82
N ASP A 257 -18.80 9.95 12.41
CA ASP A 257 -18.64 11.27 11.79
C ASP A 257 -17.27 11.37 11.11
N SER A 258 -16.95 12.53 10.53
CA SER A 258 -15.65 12.77 9.88
C SER A 258 -14.44 12.60 10.80
N TRP A 259 -14.66 12.44 12.11
CA TRP A 259 -13.63 12.07 13.08
C TRP A 259 -12.86 10.81 12.65
N TYR A 260 -13.55 9.78 12.16
CA TYR A 260 -12.87 8.55 11.70
C TYR A 260 -11.99 8.81 10.46
N GLN A 261 -12.43 9.73 9.59
CA GLN A 261 -11.66 10.11 8.41
C GLN A 261 -10.36 10.81 8.81
N VAL A 262 -10.44 11.71 9.78
CA VAL A 262 -9.27 12.37 10.37
C VAL A 262 -8.33 11.34 10.99
N VAL A 263 -8.82 10.37 11.76
CA VAL A 263 -7.94 9.34 12.34
C VAL A 263 -7.26 8.46 11.29
N ILE A 264 -7.95 8.06 10.22
CA ILE A 264 -7.31 7.32 9.12
C ILE A 264 -6.23 8.19 8.46
N HIS A 265 -6.52 9.46 8.24
CA HIS A 265 -5.59 10.44 7.67
C HIS A 265 -4.34 10.59 8.54
N GLU A 266 -4.51 10.84 9.84
CA GLU A 266 -3.40 10.98 10.79
C GLU A 266 -2.58 9.70 10.95
N ILE A 267 -3.24 8.53 10.93
CA ILE A 267 -2.51 7.25 10.89
C ILE A 267 -1.72 7.14 9.59
N GLY A 268 -2.26 7.63 8.46
CA GLY A 268 -1.55 7.75 7.19
C GLY A 268 -0.21 8.47 7.36
N HIS A 269 -0.20 9.65 7.97
CA HIS A 269 1.02 10.37 8.32
C HIS A 269 1.93 9.59 9.27
N ALA A 270 1.37 9.00 10.33
CA ALA A 270 2.11 8.18 11.30
C ALA A 270 2.73 6.93 10.67
N VAL A 271 2.27 6.50 9.50
CA VAL A 271 2.87 5.44 8.67
C VAL A 271 3.48 5.99 7.38
N GLY A 272 3.80 7.27 7.31
CA GLY A 272 4.65 7.83 6.26
C GLY A 272 3.96 8.23 4.96
N LEU A 273 2.63 8.37 4.94
CA LEU A 273 1.94 9.07 3.86
C LEU A 273 2.01 10.58 4.06
N LYS A 274 2.39 11.35 3.04
CA LYS A 274 2.31 12.81 3.03
C LYS A 274 1.06 13.30 2.32
N HIS A 275 0.75 14.57 2.48
CA HIS A 275 -0.24 15.21 1.63
C HIS A 275 0.17 15.17 0.16
N PRO A 276 -0.80 14.97 -0.76
CA PRO A 276 -0.54 14.89 -2.20
C PRO A 276 -0.08 16.21 -2.83
N PHE A 277 -0.25 17.33 -2.13
CA PHE A 277 0.12 18.67 -2.56
C PHE A 277 1.44 19.18 -1.94
N GLU A 278 2.12 18.37 -1.12
CA GLU A 278 3.37 18.73 -0.46
C GLU A 278 4.61 18.14 -1.13
N GLY A 279 5.77 18.78 -0.96
CA GLY A 279 7.06 18.26 -1.45
C GLY A 279 7.32 18.47 -2.94
N SER A 280 8.28 17.73 -3.49
CA SER A 280 8.75 17.89 -4.88
C SER A 280 7.90 17.14 -5.92
N ILE A 281 7.26 16.05 -5.51
CA ILE A 281 6.34 15.27 -6.33
C ILE A 281 4.95 15.47 -5.73
N THR A 282 4.03 15.96 -6.54
CA THR A 282 2.66 16.32 -6.13
C THR A 282 1.65 15.81 -7.16
N LEU A 283 0.42 15.54 -6.71
CA LEU A 283 -0.68 15.25 -7.61
C LEU A 283 -1.15 16.54 -8.31
N PRO A 284 -1.52 16.47 -9.60
CA PRO A 284 -2.30 17.52 -10.23
C PRO A 284 -3.63 17.73 -9.48
N SER A 285 -4.16 18.95 -9.48
CA SER A 285 -5.40 19.29 -8.75
C SER A 285 -6.63 18.48 -9.17
N SER A 286 -6.64 17.88 -10.36
CA SER A 286 -7.71 16.97 -10.81
C SER A 286 -7.64 15.58 -10.19
N LEU A 287 -6.50 15.22 -9.60
CA LEU A 287 -6.24 13.93 -8.95
C LEU A 287 -6.09 14.07 -7.42
N ASP A 288 -5.71 15.25 -6.94
CA ASP A 288 -5.71 15.62 -5.52
C ASP A 288 -7.14 15.78 -4.99
N THR A 289 -7.78 14.64 -4.70
CA THR A 289 -9.14 14.57 -4.16
C THR A 289 -9.27 13.43 -3.15
N MET A 290 -10.19 13.57 -2.18
CA MET A 290 -10.53 12.55 -1.19
C MET A 290 -11.10 11.27 -1.81
N GLU A 291 -11.59 11.32 -3.04
CA GLU A 291 -11.98 10.13 -3.81
C GLU A 291 -10.78 9.25 -4.18
N ASN A 292 -9.59 9.84 -4.33
CA ASN A 292 -8.39 9.14 -4.76
C ASN A 292 -7.42 8.84 -3.62
N THR A 293 -7.37 9.72 -2.61
CA THR A 293 -6.51 9.60 -1.43
C THR A 293 -7.14 10.29 -0.22
N ILE A 294 -7.21 9.60 0.90
CA ILE A 294 -7.66 10.18 2.18
C ILE A 294 -6.73 11.29 2.67
N MET A 295 -5.52 11.40 2.09
CA MET A 295 -4.55 12.46 2.38
C MET A 295 -4.90 13.79 1.69
N SER A 296 -5.93 13.86 0.83
CA SER A 296 -6.36 15.11 0.22
C SER A 296 -7.29 15.92 1.13
N TYR A 297 -7.27 17.25 0.96
CA TYR A 297 -8.24 18.17 1.58
C TYR A 297 -9.41 18.56 0.66
N THR A 298 -9.42 18.05 -0.58
CA THR A 298 -10.38 18.48 -1.60
C THR A 298 -11.32 17.33 -1.93
N TYR A 299 -12.62 17.59 -2.06
CA TYR A 299 -13.55 16.62 -2.66
C TYR A 299 -13.70 16.90 -4.15
N THR A 300 -13.98 15.86 -4.91
CA THR A 300 -14.37 15.99 -6.32
C THR A 300 -15.58 16.92 -6.44
N PRO A 301 -15.57 17.90 -7.37
CA PRO A 301 -16.71 18.79 -7.55
C PRO A 301 -18.02 18.03 -7.78
N GLY A 302 -19.02 18.32 -6.93
CA GLY A 302 -20.34 17.68 -6.99
C GLY A 302 -20.52 16.49 -6.05
N THR A 303 -19.50 16.10 -5.27
CA THR A 303 -19.63 15.11 -4.20
C THR A 303 -20.65 15.56 -3.15
N THR A 304 -21.61 14.69 -2.85
CA THR A 304 -22.68 14.95 -1.88
C THR A 304 -22.26 14.57 -0.46
N GLN A 305 -22.90 15.14 0.56
CA GLN A 305 -22.62 14.80 1.97
C GLN A 305 -22.82 13.31 2.28
N GLU A 306 -23.80 12.66 1.61
CA GLU A 306 -24.01 11.22 1.72
C GLU A 306 -22.81 10.42 1.17
N TYR A 307 -22.16 10.93 0.13
CA TYR A 307 -20.95 10.34 -0.43
C TYR A 307 -19.72 10.62 0.43
N ILE A 308 -19.59 11.83 0.99
CA ILE A 308 -18.50 12.19 1.90
C ILE A 308 -18.45 11.21 3.09
N ALA A 309 -19.60 10.87 3.67
CA ALA A 309 -19.69 9.92 4.77
C ALA A 309 -19.20 8.50 4.43
N LYS A 310 -18.99 8.18 3.15
CA LYS A 310 -18.48 6.88 2.68
C LYS A 310 -16.95 6.86 2.53
N TYR A 311 -16.26 8.00 2.54
CA TYR A 311 -14.79 8.06 2.46
C TYR A 311 -14.15 7.85 3.84
N ASN A 312 -14.47 6.72 4.46
CA ASN A 312 -14.02 6.33 5.79
C ASN A 312 -13.05 5.14 5.69
N HIS A 313 -12.20 5.15 4.67
CA HIS A 313 -11.25 4.08 4.35
C HIS A 313 -10.11 4.65 3.51
N TYR A 314 -8.96 3.98 3.54
CA TYR A 314 -7.87 4.23 2.60
C TYR A 314 -8.36 4.06 1.17
N GLN A 315 -8.15 5.08 0.36
CA GLN A 315 -8.47 5.06 -1.05
C GLN A 315 -7.38 4.37 -1.84
N GLU A 316 -7.60 4.24 -3.13
CA GLU A 316 -6.72 3.50 -4.01
C GLU A 316 -5.27 4.01 -4.01
N TYR A 317 -5.06 5.32 -4.06
CA TYR A 317 -3.69 5.85 -4.09
C TYR A 317 -2.99 5.68 -2.74
N ASP A 318 -3.75 5.70 -1.64
CA ASP A 318 -3.22 5.36 -0.33
C ASP A 318 -2.79 3.89 -0.30
N VAL A 319 -3.59 2.97 -0.85
CA VAL A 319 -3.24 1.55 -0.95
C VAL A 319 -1.97 1.35 -1.78
N LEU A 320 -1.88 2.00 -2.94
CA LEU A 320 -0.68 1.95 -3.80
C LEU A 320 0.56 2.45 -3.04
N ALA A 321 0.47 3.58 -2.34
CA ALA A 321 1.58 4.17 -1.59
C ALA A 321 1.94 3.37 -0.33
N LEU A 322 0.97 2.85 0.40
CA LEU A 322 1.20 2.03 1.59
C LEU A 322 1.79 0.67 1.23
N GLN A 323 1.26 0.01 0.20
CA GLN A 323 1.88 -1.20 -0.33
C GLN A 323 3.26 -0.89 -0.87
N TYR A 324 3.48 0.28 -1.48
CA TYR A 324 4.81 0.76 -1.85
C TYR A 324 5.80 0.79 -0.70
N ILE A 325 5.41 1.41 0.41
CA ILE A 325 6.28 1.56 1.57
C ILE A 325 6.51 0.20 2.26
N TYR A 326 5.46 -0.59 2.46
CA TYR A 326 5.48 -1.75 3.37
C TYR A 326 5.36 -3.12 2.69
N GLY A 327 4.86 -3.16 1.48
CA GLY A 327 4.34 -4.38 0.89
C GLY A 327 3.06 -4.82 1.59
N THR A 328 2.68 -6.08 1.39
CA THR A 328 1.60 -6.72 2.18
C THR A 328 2.13 -7.49 3.39
N ASP A 329 3.44 -7.45 3.62
CA ASP A 329 4.15 -8.24 4.64
C ASP A 329 4.92 -7.40 5.67
N GLY A 330 4.76 -6.07 5.65
CA GLY A 330 5.31 -5.14 6.63
C GLY A 330 6.80 -4.81 6.46
N VAL A 331 7.37 -4.10 7.44
CA VAL A 331 8.76 -3.57 7.41
C VAL A 331 9.87 -4.64 7.48
N ASP A 332 9.54 -5.91 7.61
CA ASP A 332 10.49 -7.06 7.62
C ASP A 332 10.14 -8.10 6.54
N GLY A 333 9.15 -7.76 5.72
CA GLY A 333 8.68 -8.58 4.65
C GLY A 333 9.56 -8.47 3.41
N LYS A 334 9.24 -9.21 2.35
CA LYS A 334 9.89 -9.07 1.06
C LYS A 334 9.22 -8.01 0.20
N GLN A 335 8.04 -7.48 0.53
CA GLN A 335 7.12 -6.87 -0.46
C GLN A 335 7.19 -5.34 -0.68
N GLY A 336 7.73 -4.51 0.22
CA GLY A 336 7.80 -3.04 0.06
C GLY A 336 9.19 -2.41 0.22
N LEU A 337 9.31 -1.08 0.11
CA LEU A 337 10.58 -0.36 0.35
C LEU A 337 11.21 -0.66 1.71
N GLY A 338 10.40 -0.83 2.76
CA GLY A 338 10.85 -1.19 4.10
C GLY A 338 11.61 -2.53 4.17
N SER A 339 11.43 -3.40 3.17
CA SER A 339 12.18 -4.66 3.03
C SER A 339 13.67 -4.48 2.71
N SER A 340 14.11 -3.26 2.39
CA SER A 340 15.51 -2.96 2.07
C SER A 340 16.41 -2.82 3.30
N PHE A 341 15.86 -2.91 4.52
CA PHE A 341 16.60 -2.93 5.77
C PHE A 341 16.79 -4.38 6.26
N ALA A 342 17.78 -5.08 5.71
CA ALA A 342 18.30 -6.36 6.22
C ALA A 342 19.83 -6.38 6.26
#